data_AF-A0A4D4K7V4-F1
#
_entry.id   AF-A0A4D4K7V4-F1
#
_cell.length_a   1.000
_cell.length_b   1.000
_cell.length_c   1.000
_cell.angle_alpha   90.00
_cell.angle_beta   90.00
_cell.angle_gamma   90.00
#
_symmetry.space_group_name_H-M   'P 1'
#
loop_
_entity.id
_entity.type
_entity.pdbx_description
1 polymer ?
#
loop_
_entity_poly.entity_id
_entity_poly.type
_entity_poly.pdbx_seq_one_letter_code
_entity_poly.pdbx_strand_id
1 'polypeptide(L)' 'MQRALPRLGFEGIADVRQGKRFELEVEGPVDDAALARIHEIAETFLANTVIEDFSVKVEVGEGADASAVKAES' A
#
# COMPACT_ATOMS: atom_id res chain seq x y z
N MET A 1 6.46 19.89 -9.28
CA MET A 1 5.60 20.11 -8.11
C MET A 1 6.32 20.88 -6.99
N GLN A 2 7.40 20.36 -6.40
CA GLN A 2 8.10 20.98 -5.27
C GLN A 2 8.42 22.48 -5.40
N ARG A 3 9.02 22.93 -6.53
CA ARG A 3 9.39 24.35 -6.74
C ARG A 3 8.21 25.33 -6.76
N ALA A 4 6.99 24.83 -6.97
CA ALA A 4 5.79 25.67 -6.98
C ALA A 4 5.24 25.90 -5.56
N LEU A 5 5.56 25.04 -4.59
CA LEU A 5 5.00 25.08 -3.24
C LEU A 5 5.23 26.41 -2.50
N PRO A 6 6.45 27.02 -2.52
CA PRO A 6 6.64 28.30 -1.86
C PRO A 6 5.80 29.43 -2.47
N ARG A 7 5.62 29.41 -3.80
CA ARG A 7 4.81 30.41 -4.51
C ARG A 7 3.32 30.29 -4.22
N LEU A 8 2.88 29.12 -3.74
CA LEU A 8 1.52 28.84 -3.32
C LEU A 8 1.30 29.04 -1.81
N GLY A 9 2.32 29.51 -1.07
CA GLY A 9 2.25 29.76 0.38
C GLY A 9 2.47 28.54 1.26
N PHE A 10 2.85 27.39 0.69
CA PHE A 10 3.20 26.20 1.47
C PHE A 10 4.66 26.27 1.91
N GLU A 11 4.91 26.88 3.07
CA GLU A 11 6.22 26.97 3.70
C GLU A 11 6.59 25.70 4.48
N GLY A 12 7.88 25.50 4.74
CA GLY A 12 8.38 24.38 5.57
C GLY A 12 8.51 23.01 4.88
N ILE A 13 8.07 22.86 3.62
CA ILE A 13 8.23 21.61 2.87
C ILE A 13 9.59 21.60 2.15
N ALA A 14 10.51 20.76 2.63
CA ALA A 14 11.87 20.66 2.08
C ALA A 14 11.93 19.84 0.79
N ASP A 15 11.18 18.73 0.70
CA ASP A 15 11.23 17.81 -0.43
C ASP A 15 9.87 17.18 -0.73
N VAL A 16 9.63 16.81 -2.00
CA VAL A 16 8.39 16.15 -2.44
C VAL A 16 8.75 14.99 -3.36
N ARG A 17 8.41 13.77 -2.94
CA ARG A 17 8.47 12.57 -3.78
C ARG A 17 7.05 12.17 -4.15
N GLN A 18 6.81 12.00 -5.45
CA GLN A 18 5.57 11.42 -5.97
C GLN A 18 5.85 9.97 -6.38
N GLY A 19 5.01 9.06 -5.93
CA GLY A 19 5.10 7.64 -6.27
C GLY A 19 3.73 7.07 -6.62
N LYS A 20 3.70 5.75 -6.85
CA LYS A 20 2.47 4.97 -7.04
C LYS A 20 2.09 4.32 -5.71
N ARG A 21 0.79 4.14 -5.46
CA ARG A 21 0.28 3.33 -4.36
C ARG A 21 -0.70 2.30 -4.92
N PHE A 22 -0.42 1.04 -4.65
CA PHE A 22 -1.28 -0.08 -5.01
C PHE A 22 -1.91 -0.64 -3.73
N GLU A 23 -3.21 -0.91 -3.77
CA GLU A 23 -3.92 -1.61 -2.71
C GLU A 23 -4.25 -3.01 -3.21
N LEU A 24 -3.90 -4.01 -2.42
CA LEU A 24 -4.14 -5.41 -2.72
C LEU A 24 -5.06 -5.97 -1.65
N GLU A 25 -6.18 -6.54 -2.08
CA GLU A 25 -7.06 -7.32 -1.21
C GLU A 25 -6.61 -8.79 -1.27
N VAL A 26 -6.39 -9.38 -0.10
CA VAL A 26 -5.88 -10.74 0.03
C VAL A 26 -6.91 -11.56 0.79
N GLU A 27 -7.38 -12.65 0.19
CA GLU A 27 -8.27 -13.58 0.85
C GLU A 27 -7.52 -14.37 1.93
N GLY A 28 -8.08 -14.39 3.14
CA GLY A 28 -7.49 -15.12 4.27
C GLY A 28 -6.35 -14.35 4.97
N PRO A 29 -5.63 -15.03 5.89
CA PRO A 29 -4.57 -14.38 6.65
C PRO A 29 -3.36 -14.04 5.77
N VAL A 30 -2.74 -12.89 6.02
CA VAL A 30 -1.46 -12.51 5.42
C VAL A 30 -0.34 -13.19 6.21
N ASP A 31 -0.13 -14.48 5.96
CA ASP A 31 0.98 -15.27 6.49
C ASP A 31 2.29 -15.01 5.71
N ASP A 32 3.39 -15.65 6.15
CA ASP A 32 4.71 -15.47 5.52
C ASP A 32 4.71 -15.86 4.04
N ALA A 33 3.91 -16.86 3.65
CA ALA A 33 3.81 -17.30 2.26
C ALA A 33 3.04 -16.30 1.40
N ALA A 34 1.95 -15.73 1.91
CA ALA A 34 1.23 -14.64 1.26
C ALA A 34 2.12 -13.40 1.12
N LEU A 35 2.84 -13.03 2.18
CA LEU A 35 3.75 -11.89 2.17
C LEU A 35 4.87 -12.09 1.14
N ALA A 36 5.50 -13.27 1.09
CA ALA A 36 6.52 -13.58 0.09
C ALA A 36 6.01 -13.43 -1.35
N ARG A 37 4.79 -13.89 -1.64
CA ARG A 37 4.15 -13.71 -2.95
C ARG A 37 3.89 -12.24 -3.27
N ILE A 38 3.42 -11.45 -2.31
CA ILE A 38 3.19 -10.01 -2.50
C ILE A 38 4.51 -9.29 -2.79
N HIS A 39 5.59 -9.66 -2.10
CA HIS A 39 6.92 -9.12 -2.38
C HIS A 39 7.40 -9.46 -3.80
N GLU A 40 7.21 -10.70 -4.25
CA GLU A 40 7.55 -11.10 -5.62
C GLU A 40 6.76 -10.31 -6.67
N ILE A 41 5.44 -10.11 -6.46
CA ILE A 41 4.61 -9.29 -7.35
C ILE A 41 5.09 -7.84 -7.36
N ALA A 42 5.45 -7.30 -6.19
CA ALA A 42 5.94 -5.93 -6.10
C ALA A 42 7.24 -5.73 -6.87
N GLU A 43 8.20 -6.66 -6.72
CA GLU A 43 9.52 -6.60 -7.34
C GLU A 43 9.48 -6.83 -8.86
N THR A 44 8.63 -7.75 -9.33
CA THR A 44 8.62 -8.18 -10.74
C THR A 44 7.65 -7.38 -11.62
N PHE A 45 6.60 -6.81 -11.03
CA PHE A 45 5.50 -6.22 -11.80
C PHE A 45 5.12 -4.80 -11.37
N LEU A 46 5.00 -4.52 -10.07
CA LEU A 46 4.46 -3.22 -9.63
C LEU A 46 5.51 -2.11 -9.57
N ALA A 47 6.75 -2.45 -9.24
CA ALA A 47 7.86 -1.51 -9.13
C ALA A 47 8.89 -1.72 -10.24
N ASN A 48 9.33 -0.63 -10.86
CA ASN A 48 10.52 -0.67 -11.70
C ASN A 48 11.77 -0.51 -10.82
N THR A 49 12.30 -1.62 -10.32
CA THR A 49 13.38 -1.66 -9.32
C THR A 49 14.71 -1.01 -9.73
N VAL A 50 14.90 -0.67 -11.01
CA VAL A 50 16.06 0.11 -11.45
C VAL A 50 15.98 1.57 -11.00
N ILE A 51 14.78 2.12 -10.87
CA ILE A 51 14.54 3.56 -10.59
C ILE A 51 13.52 3.82 -9.47
N GLU A 52 12.84 2.80 -8.97
CA GLU A 52 11.81 2.88 -7.94
C GLU A 52 12.16 1.95 -6.76
N ASP A 53 12.08 2.47 -5.55
CA ASP A 53 12.03 1.66 -4.32
C ASP A 53 10.56 1.34 -4.01
N PHE A 54 10.30 0.20 -3.34
CA PHE A 54 8.97 -0.14 -2.85
C PHE A 54 9.00 -0.58 -1.38
N SER A 55 7.86 -0.44 -0.71
CA SER A 55 7.62 -0.93 0.63
C SER A 55 6.25 -1.58 0.71
N VAL A 56 6.15 -2.74 1.35
CA VAL A 56 4.89 -3.42 1.61
C VAL A 56 4.43 -3.09 3.02
N LYS A 57 3.18 -2.68 3.18
CA LYS A 57 2.53 -2.46 4.47
C LYS A 57 1.25 -3.26 4.51
N VAL A 58 1.08 -4.06 5.56
CA VAL A 58 -0.15 -4.80 5.81
C VAL A 58 -1.05 -3.94 6.69
N GLU A 59 -2.30 -3.77 6.28
CA GLU A 59 -3.34 -3.11 7.05
C GLU A 59 -4.41 -4.14 7.39
N VAL A 60 -4.67 -4.36 8.67
CA VAL A 60 -5.81 -5.17 9.11
C VAL A 60 -7.02 -4.24 9.05
N GLY A 61 -7.87 -4.42 8.05
CA GLY A 61 -9.12 -3.69 7.98
C GLY A 61 -9.99 -4.01 9.19
N GLU A 62 -10.63 -3.01 9.79
CA GLU A 62 -11.57 -3.16 10.91
C GLU A 62 -12.92 -3.80 10.49
N GLY A 63 -12.90 -4.61 9.42
CA GLY A 63 -14.07 -5.21 8.76
C GLY A 63 -14.12 -6.74 8.84
N ALA A 64 -13.34 -7.36 9.73
CA ALA A 64 -13.40 -8.80 9.97
C ALA A 64 -14.51 -9.22 10.96
N ASP A 65 -15.54 -8.38 11.14
CA ASP A 65 -16.72 -8.74 11.92
C ASP A 65 -18.00 -8.20 11.26
N ALA A 66 -19.08 -8.98 11.35
CA ALA A 66 -20.46 -8.72 10.87
C ALA A 66 -20.98 -9.29 9.52
N SER A 67 -20.62 -10.52 9.12
CA SER A 67 -21.56 -11.31 8.27
C SER A 67 -21.62 -12.83 8.49
N ALA A 68 -20.92 -13.39 9.48
CA ALA A 68 -21.04 -14.83 9.79
C ALA A 68 -22.16 -15.19 10.79
N VAL A 69 -22.99 -14.24 11.27
CA VAL A 69 -24.16 -14.55 12.10
C VAL A 69 -25.44 -14.54 11.26
N LYS A 70 -25.58 -15.54 10.38
CA LYS A 70 -26.91 -16.06 10.00
C LYS A 70 -26.82 -17.43 9.33
N ALA A 71 -26.42 -18.42 10.11
CA ALA A 71 -26.83 -19.79 9.88
C ALA A 71 -26.93 -20.45 11.26
N GLU A 72 -28.15 -20.54 11.79
CA GLU A 72 -28.63 -21.69 12.58
C GLU A 72 -30.09 -21.46 13.04
N SER A 73 -30.96 -22.36 12.55
CA SER A 73 -32.35 -22.72 12.88
C SER A 73 -33.46 -21.66 12.91
#